data_AF-A0A0B1SNW1-F1
#
_entry.id   AF-A0A0B1SNW1-F1
#
_cell.length_a   1.000
_cell.length_b   1.000
_cell.length_c   1.000
_cell.angle_alpha   90.00
_cell.angle_beta   90.00
_cell.angle_gamma   90.00
#
_symmetry.space_group_name_H-M   'P 1'
#
loop_
_entity.id
_entity.type
_entity.pdbx_description
1 polymer ?
#
loop_
_entity_poly.entity_id
_entity_poly.type
_entity_poly.pdbx_seq_one_letter_code
_entity_poly.pdbx_strand_id
1 'polypeptide(L)' 'MWNNIYVSMSSTKIHYVVDNYLHALTAKYPRHRYYCGWDAIFVYVPLSLLPTWWADFVVRMLGKQELQPAVVEKKLKKNN' A
#
# COMPACT_ATOMS: atom_id res chain seq x y z
N MET A 1 -7.64 -11.82 -12.47
CA MET A 1 -6.31 -11.91 -11.83
C MET A 1 -6.53 -11.81 -10.33
N TRP A 2 -5.77 -12.53 -9.50
CA TRP A 2 -5.99 -12.64 -8.04
C TRP A 2 -5.98 -11.30 -7.27
N ASN A 3 -5.72 -10.17 -7.94
CA ASN A 3 -5.47 -8.88 -7.30
C ASN A 3 -6.09 -7.66 -8.03
N ASN A 4 -7.30 -7.80 -8.57
CA ASN A 4 -7.96 -6.74 -9.34
C ASN A 4 -8.16 -5.42 -8.54
N ILE A 5 -8.33 -5.50 -7.22
CA ILE A 5 -8.54 -4.33 -6.34
C ILE A 5 -7.30 -3.43 -6.31
N TYR A 6 -6.11 -4.01 -6.13
CA TYR A 6 -4.88 -3.24 -6.09
C TYR A 6 -4.51 -2.70 -7.47
N VAL A 7 -4.85 -3.43 -8.54
CA VAL A 7 -4.70 -2.93 -9.91
C VAL A 7 -5.61 -1.72 -10.15
N SER A 8 -6.84 -1.71 -9.66
CA SER A 8 -7.74 -0.57 -9.80
C SER A 8 -7.36 0.63 -8.91
N MET A 9 -6.68 0.40 -7.79
CA MET A 9 -6.15 1.46 -6.91
C MET A 9 -4.79 2.00 -7.36
N SER A 10 -4.11 1.32 -8.28
CA SER A 10 -2.76 1.70 -8.72
C SER A 10 -2.77 2.93 -9.63
N SER A 11 -1.71 3.74 -9.54
CA SER A 11 -1.50 4.87 -10.44
C SER A 11 -0.93 4.40 -11.79
N THR A 12 -1.32 5.06 -12.87
CA THR A 12 -0.75 4.82 -14.21
C THR A 12 0.62 5.49 -14.40
N LYS A 13 1.08 6.31 -13.45
CA LYS A 13 2.32 7.10 -13.54
C LYS A 13 3.55 6.29 -13.12
N ILE A 14 4.09 5.52 -14.05
CA ILE A 14 5.27 4.65 -13.80
C ILE A 14 6.59 5.45 -13.71
N HIS A 15 6.64 6.65 -14.30
CA HIS A 15 7.86 7.47 -14.35
C HIS A 15 8.45 7.79 -12.98
N TYR A 16 7.64 7.93 -11.92
CA TYR A 16 8.13 8.15 -10.56
C TYR A 16 9.10 7.05 -10.08
N VAL A 17 8.91 5.82 -10.54
CA VAL A 17 9.80 4.71 -10.22
C VAL A 17 11.09 4.83 -11.03
N VAL A 18 10.96 5.10 -12.33
CA VAL A 18 12.09 5.23 -13.26
C VAL A 18 13.02 6.37 -12.85
N ASP A 19 12.47 7.54 -12.51
CA ASP A 19 13.24 8.72 -12.12
C ASP A 19 14.01 8.47 -10.82
N ASN A 20 13.41 7.76 -9.85
CA ASN A 20 14.10 7.38 -8.63
C ASN A 20 15.28 6.43 -8.88
N TYR A 21 15.11 5.44 -9.76
CA TYR A 21 16.20 4.55 -10.16
C TYR A 21 17.30 5.30 -10.91
N LEU A 22 16.93 6.18 -11.85
CA LEU A 22 17.90 6.99 -12.60
C LEU A 22 18.72 7.86 -11.66
N HIS A 23 18.06 8.53 -10.72
CA HIS A 23 18.73 9.33 -9.70
C HIS A 23 19.65 8.47 -8.81
N ALA A 24 19.20 7.27 -8.40
CA ALA A 24 20.03 6.38 -7.59
C ALA A 24 21.31 5.93 -8.31
N LEU A 25 21.24 5.69 -9.63
CA LEU A 25 22.38 5.27 -10.44
C LEU A 25 23.34 6.42 -10.78
N THR A 26 22.84 7.65 -10.90
CA THR A 26 23.62 8.81 -11.37
C THR A 26 24.08 9.74 -10.25
N ALA A 27 23.53 9.62 -9.05
CA ALA A 27 23.90 10.47 -7.93
C ALA A 27 25.32 10.19 -7.41
N LYS A 28 26.10 11.26 -7.20
CA LYS A 28 27.41 11.19 -6.54
C LYS A 28 27.34 10.64 -5.11
N TYR A 29 26.22 10.92 -4.41
CA TYR A 29 25.94 10.45 -3.05
C TYR A 29 24.51 9.87 -3.00
N PRO A 30 24.33 8.58 -3.30
CA PRO A 30 23.01 7.97 -3.33
C PRO A 30 22.42 7.87 -1.91
N ARG A 31 21.09 7.93 -1.82
CA ARG A 31 20.36 7.72 -0.56
C ARG A 31 20.27 6.23 -0.26
N HIS A 32 20.33 5.88 1.03
CA HIS A 32 20.13 4.50 1.49
C HIS A 32 18.73 3.95 1.11
N ARG A 33 17.70 4.81 1.05
CA ARG A 33 16.33 4.41 0.72
C ARG A 33 15.66 5.45 -0.18
N TYR A 34 15.11 4.98 -1.28
CA TYR A 34 14.33 5.78 -2.23
C TYR A 34 12.84 5.46 -2.08
N TYR A 35 12.03 6.48 -1.81
CA TYR A 35 10.58 6.37 -1.72
C TYR A 35 9.96 6.80 -3.04
N CYS A 36 9.25 5.88 -3.71
CA CYS A 36 8.63 6.11 -5.00
C CYS A 36 7.19 6.58 -4.82
N GLY A 37 6.87 7.78 -5.29
CA GLY A 37 5.52 8.34 -5.20
C GLY A 37 5.24 9.10 -3.91
N TRP A 38 4.17 9.89 -3.95
CA TRP A 38 3.72 10.70 -2.81
C TRP A 38 3.03 9.86 -1.73
N ASP A 39 2.34 8.80 -2.14
CA ASP A 39 1.74 7.82 -1.25
C ASP A 39 2.80 7.16 -0.35
N ALA A 40 3.97 6.81 -0.90
CA ALA A 40 5.07 6.27 -0.12
C ALA A 40 5.53 7.24 0.99
N ILE A 41 5.70 8.52 0.66
CA ILE A 41 6.27 9.52 1.57
C ILE A 41 5.25 9.96 2.63
N PHE A 42 4.01 10.23 2.24
CA PHE A 42 3.02 10.82 3.14
C PHE A 42 2.13 9.80 3.84
N VAL A 43 1.95 8.61 3.27
CA VAL A 43 1.08 7.59 3.86
C VAL A 43 1.91 6.46 4.43
N TYR A 44 2.68 5.76 3.61
CA TYR A 44 3.32 4.51 4.04
C TYR A 44 4.50 4.71 4.99
N VAL A 45 5.31 5.75 4.81
CA VAL A 45 6.43 6.04 5.73
C VAL A 45 5.93 6.37 7.14
N PRO A 46 4.98 7.31 7.34
CA PRO A 46 4.40 7.55 8.66
C PRO A 46 3.72 6.29 9.21
N LEU A 47 2.97 5.55 8.39
CA LEU A 47 2.29 4.34 8.82
C LEU A 47 3.26 3.27 9.33
N SER A 48 4.45 3.17 8.74
CA SER A 48 5.48 2.22 9.16
C SER A 48 6.09 2.51 10.53
N LEU A 49 5.98 3.76 11.00
CA LEU A 49 6.45 4.19 12.30
C LEU A 49 5.34 4.16 13.36
N LEU A 50 4.08 4.05 12.94
CA LEU A 50 2.93 4.02 13.83
C LEU A 50 2.67 2.58 14.35
N PRO A 51 2.02 2.44 15.51
CA PRO A 51 1.66 1.13 16.05
C PRO A 51 0.75 0.32 15.12
N THR A 52 0.86 -1.01 15.16
CA THR A 52 0.13 -1.94 14.26
C THR A 52 -1.38 -1.74 14.26
N TRP A 53 -2.00 -1.47 15.41
CA TRP A 53 -3.44 -1.23 15.50
C TRP A 53 -3.90 0.01 14.71
N TRP A 54 -3.05 1.04 14.62
CA TRP A 54 -3.33 2.25 13.85
C TRP A 54 -3.20 1.99 12.35
N ALA A 55 -2.16 1.24 11.96
CA ALA A 55 -2.00 0.80 10.59
C ALA A 55 -3.21 -0.01 10.10
N ASP A 56 -3.67 -0.96 10.91
CA ASP A 56 -4.85 -1.76 10.62
C ASP A 56 -6.11 -0.90 10.50
N PHE A 57 -6.28 0.11 11.34
CA PHE A 57 -7.41 1.04 11.26
C PHE A 57 -7.40 1.83 9.94
N VAL A 58 -6.25 2.42 9.59
CA VAL A 58 -6.10 3.21 8.35
C VAL A 58 -6.33 2.34 7.11
N VAL A 59 -5.79 1.13 7.08
CA VAL A 59 -5.99 0.18 5.97
C VAL A 59 -7.45 -0.24 5.85
N ARG A 60 -8.15 -0.50 6.96
CA ARG A 60 -9.58 -0.83 6.97
C ARG A 60 -10.48 0.34 6.52
N MET A 61 -10.05 1.58 6.76
CA MET A 61 -10.78 2.77 6.31
C MET A 61 -10.57 3.05 4.82
N LEU A 62 -9.35 2.84 4.31
CA LEU A 62 -9.02 3.07 2.90
C LEU A 62 -9.45 1.93 1.99
N GLY A 63 -9.21 0.69 2.41
CA GLY A 63 -9.68 -0.50 1.73
C GLY A 63 -11.07 -0.84 2.22
N LYS A 64 -12.09 -0.60 1.40
CA LYS A 64 -13.39 -1.25 1.59
C LYS A 64 -13.12 -2.75 1.57
N GLN A 65 -13.08 -3.37 2.74
CA GLN A 65 -12.74 -4.78 2.91
C GLN A 65 -13.92 -5.61 2.37
N GLU A 66 -14.01 -5.75 1.04
CA GLU A 66 -15.09 -6.51 0.40
C GLU A 66 -14.88 -8.02 0.50
N LEU A 67 -13.64 -8.46 0.75
CA LEU A 67 -13.29 -9.86 0.96
C LEU A 67 -12.99 -10.10 2.43
N GLN A 68 -13.97 -10.72 3.10
CA GLN A 68 -13.81 -11.20 4.47
C GLN A 68 -13.16 -12.58 4.45
N PRO A 69 -12.35 -12.93 5.46
CA PRO A 69 -11.78 -14.27 5.53
C PRO A 69 -12.90 -15.30 5.59
N ALA A 70 -12.74 -16.42 4.90
CA ALA A 70 -13.76 -17.47 4.76
C ALA A 70 -14.33 -17.98 6.10
N VAL A 71 -13.58 -17.85 7.20
CA VAL A 71 -14.03 -18.17 8.56
C VAL A 71 -15.14 -17.21 9.04
N VAL A 72 -15.02 -15.93 8.72
CA VAL A 72 -16.01 -14.90 9.06
C VAL A 72 -17.25 -15.01 8.17
N GLU A 73 -17.06 -15.29 6.86
CA GLU A 73 -18.18 -15.56 5.95
C GLU A 73 -19.04 -16.75 6.42
N LYS A 74 -18.39 -17.84 6.86
CA LYS A 74 -19.09 -19.01 7.41
C LYS A 74 -19.87 -18.69 8.70
N LYS A 75 -19.34 -17.82 9.56
CA LYS A 75 -20.05 -17.36 10.76
C LYS A 75 -21.24 -16.46 10.42
N LEU A 76 -21.08 -15.53 9.47
CA LEU A 76 -22.15 -14.66 8.99
C LEU A 76 -23.29 -15.44 8.34
N LYS A 77 -22.98 -16.43 7.48
CA LYS A 77 -23.99 -17.31 6.88
C LYS A 77 -24.72 -18.24 7.87
N LYS A 78 -24.12 -18.52 9.02
CA LYS A 78 -24.72 -19.37 10.07
C LYS A 78 -25.68 -18.58 10.97
N ASN A 79 -25.44 -17.28 11.13
CA ASN A 79 -26.22 -16.40 11.99
C ASN A 79 -27.37 -15.69 11.24
N ASN A 80 -27.38 -15.74 9.91
CA ASN A 80 -28.52 -15.38 9.04
C ASN A 80 -29.35 -16.62 8.72
#